data_AF-A0A8T7H757-F1
#
_entry.id   AF-A0A8T7H757-F1
#
_cell.length_a   1.000
_cell.length_b   1.000
_cell.length_c   1.000
_cell.angle_alpha   90.00
_cell.angle_beta   90.00
_cell.angle_gamma   90.00
#
_symmetry.space_group_name_H-M   'P 1'
#
loop_
_entity.id
_entity.type
_entity.pdbx_description
1 polymer ?
#
loop_
_entity_poly.entity_id
_entity_poly.type
_entity_poly.pdbx_seq_one_letter_code
_entity_poly.pdbx_strand_id
1 'polypeptide(L)'
;MKNMVNFKHLGKLSSNKFLWVVEKRIKKSIRKNYDLKKDVKLVVFDDLSEYVLRSVIKTPFEMIRKSKSFFGVKNIDETIFENKKLGDFLKKNKAFVVLPWTLDHEIILFMKNMSKIKEKKKYIKLLKDVLEEEIIEYAKLRGLSYTKIKKSDEKEFLDKLGNKHAETKFSLVKSVGVLREIDS
;
A
#
# COMPACT_ATOMS: atom_id res chain seq x y z
N MET A 1 30.10 8.20 -5.29
CA MET A 1 29.88 7.09 -4.34
C MET A 1 28.56 6.40 -4.68
N LYS A 2 28.51 5.07 -4.76
CA LYS A 2 27.25 4.35 -4.99
C LYS A 2 26.47 4.29 -3.68
N ASN A 3 25.31 4.94 -3.60
CA ASN A 3 24.43 4.82 -2.45
C ASN A 3 23.98 3.35 -2.32
N MET A 4 24.20 2.78 -1.14
CA MET A 4 23.82 1.42 -0.81
C MET A 4 22.72 1.44 0.24
N VAL A 5 21.76 0.53 0.08
CA VAL A 5 20.64 0.33 1.00
C VAL A 5 20.78 -1.05 1.61
N ASN A 6 20.49 -1.19 2.90
CA ASN A 6 20.61 -2.45 3.62
C ASN A 6 19.33 -2.74 4.41
N PHE A 7 18.63 -3.80 4.05
CA PHE A 7 17.49 -4.31 4.81
C PHE A 7 17.75 -5.75 5.22
N LYS A 8 17.27 -6.15 6.40
CA LYS A 8 17.52 -7.51 6.95
C LYS A 8 17.08 -8.62 6.00
N HIS A 9 15.94 -8.46 5.33
CA HIS A 9 15.35 -9.46 4.42
C HIS A 9 15.79 -9.32 2.95
N LEU A 10 16.47 -8.24 2.58
CA LEU A 10 16.98 -8.02 1.21
C LEU A 10 18.52 -8.05 1.10
N GLY A 11 19.21 -7.95 2.23
CA GLY A 11 20.64 -7.70 2.30
C GLY A 11 21.03 -6.32 1.76
N LYS A 12 22.29 -6.21 1.34
CA LYS A 12 22.88 -4.97 0.82
C LYS A 12 22.63 -4.85 -0.68
N LEU A 13 21.96 -3.80 -1.11
CA LEU A 13 21.63 -3.52 -2.52
C LEU A 13 22.13 -2.13 -2.93
N SER A 14 22.42 -1.94 -4.22
CA SER A 14 22.56 -0.58 -4.77
C SER A 14 21.17 0.08 -4.84
N SER A 15 21.11 1.41 -4.77
CA SER A 15 19.83 2.15 -4.88
C SER A 15 19.01 1.73 -6.10
N ASN A 16 19.63 1.59 -7.28
CA ASN A 16 18.91 1.17 -8.49
C ASN A 16 18.32 -0.24 -8.39
N LYS A 17 19.07 -1.19 -7.82
CA LYS A 17 18.60 -2.57 -7.63
C LYS A 17 17.47 -2.62 -6.60
N PHE A 18 17.58 -1.84 -5.53
CA PHE A 18 16.52 -1.70 -4.54
C PHE A 18 15.22 -1.14 -5.16
N LEU A 19 15.30 -0.01 -5.86
CA LEU A 19 14.14 0.60 -6.55
C LEU A 19 13.47 -0.41 -7.50
N TRP A 20 14.27 -1.14 -8.29
CA TRP A 20 13.77 -2.17 -9.20
C TRP A 20 13.06 -3.32 -8.47
N VAL A 21 13.60 -3.80 -7.34
CA VAL A 21 12.98 -4.85 -6.54
C VAL A 21 11.61 -4.41 -6.01
N VAL A 22 11.53 -3.20 -5.45
CA VAL A 22 10.28 -2.64 -4.92
C VAL A 22 9.24 -2.48 -6.03
N GLU A 23 9.59 -1.85 -7.16
CA GLU A 23 8.69 -1.69 -8.30
C GLU A 23 8.22 -3.04 -8.86
N LYS A 24 9.09 -4.05 -8.91
CA LYS A 24 8.75 -5.41 -9.35
C LYS A 24 7.74 -6.08 -8.41
N ARG A 25 7.89 -5.91 -7.09
CA ARG A 25 6.91 -6.43 -6.10
C ARG A 25 5.56 -5.76 -6.27
N ILE A 26 5.53 -4.43 -6.35
CA ILE A 26 4.30 -3.66 -6.57
C ILE A 26 3.63 -4.11 -7.87
N LYS A 27 4.39 -4.23 -8.96
CA LYS A 27 3.88 -4.72 -10.26
C LYS A 27 3.25 -6.10 -10.16
N LYS A 28 3.92 -7.04 -9.48
CA LYS A 28 3.40 -8.38 -9.26
C LYS A 28 2.12 -8.34 -8.44
N SER A 29 2.08 -7.53 -7.39
CA SER A 29 0.89 -7.34 -6.55
C SER A 29 -0.29 -6.82 -7.36
N ILE A 30 -0.07 -5.76 -8.16
CA ILE A 30 -1.15 -5.16 -8.94
C ILE A 30 -1.74 -6.19 -9.91
N ARG A 31 -0.88 -6.89 -10.66
CA ARG A 31 -1.29 -7.92 -11.63
C ARG A 31 -2.03 -9.10 -11.00
N LYS A 32 -1.63 -9.52 -9.81
CA LYS A 32 -2.26 -10.66 -9.12
C LYS A 32 -3.65 -10.30 -8.58
N ASN A 33 -3.81 -9.07 -8.09
CA ASN A 33 -4.96 -8.72 -7.25
C ASN A 33 -5.99 -7.82 -7.95
N TYR A 34 -5.62 -7.16 -9.05
CA TYR A 34 -6.47 -6.16 -9.70
C TYR A 34 -6.46 -6.35 -11.21
N ASP A 35 -7.65 -6.46 -11.80
CA ASP A 35 -7.86 -6.46 -13.25
C ASP A 35 -7.98 -5.02 -13.77
N LEU A 36 -6.83 -4.38 -13.98
CA LEU A 36 -6.76 -3.01 -14.51
C LEU A 36 -6.84 -3.02 -16.03
N LYS A 37 -8.09 -3.04 -16.55
CA LYS A 37 -8.37 -2.89 -17.98
C LYS A 37 -7.93 -1.51 -18.50
N LYS A 38 -7.80 -1.38 -19.82
CA LYS A 38 -7.57 -0.07 -20.47
C LYS A 38 -8.63 0.94 -20.03
N ASP A 39 -8.22 2.19 -19.88
CA ASP A 39 -9.10 3.33 -19.57
C ASP A 39 -9.79 3.24 -18.20
N VAL A 40 -9.23 2.46 -17.27
CA VAL A 40 -9.67 2.46 -15.88
C VAL A 40 -9.41 3.82 -15.24
N LYS A 41 -10.38 4.29 -14.44
CA LYS A 41 -10.27 5.54 -13.67
C LYS A 41 -9.70 5.26 -12.28
N LEU A 42 -8.58 5.88 -11.94
CA LEU A 42 -7.88 5.72 -10.66
C LEU A 42 -7.90 7.04 -9.89
N VAL A 43 -8.51 7.04 -8.70
CA VAL A 43 -8.48 8.16 -7.77
C VAL A 43 -7.23 8.05 -6.89
N VAL A 44 -6.41 9.09 -6.88
CA VAL A 44 -5.13 9.13 -6.16
C VAL A 44 -5.07 10.36 -5.26
N PHE A 45 -4.50 10.20 -4.05
CA PHE A 45 -4.43 11.23 -3.01
C PHE A 45 -3.04 11.84 -2.78
N ASP A 46 -1.99 11.23 -3.32
CA ASP A 46 -0.60 11.58 -3.02
C ASP A 46 0.33 11.36 -4.23
N ASP A 47 1.44 12.10 -4.25
CA ASP A 47 2.43 12.07 -5.32
C ASP A 47 3.16 10.73 -5.43
N LEU A 48 3.40 10.05 -4.31
CA LEU A 48 4.08 8.76 -4.29
C LEU A 48 3.28 7.72 -5.06
N SER A 49 1.99 7.60 -4.75
CA SER A 49 1.08 6.66 -5.40
C SER A 49 0.96 6.97 -6.89
N GLU A 50 0.82 8.24 -7.26
CA GLU A 50 0.80 8.66 -8.66
C GLU A 50 2.07 8.25 -9.39
N TYR A 51 3.23 8.57 -8.82
CA TYR A 51 4.54 8.23 -9.38
C TYR A 51 4.69 6.71 -9.58
N VAL A 52 4.37 5.93 -8.56
CA VAL A 52 4.48 4.46 -8.58
C VAL A 52 3.56 3.85 -9.62
N LEU A 53 2.31 4.32 -9.72
CA LEU A 53 1.37 3.82 -10.74
C LEU A 53 1.93 4.06 -12.15
N ARG A 54 2.44 5.26 -12.43
CA ARG A 54 3.02 5.61 -13.74
C ARG A 54 4.30 4.83 -14.05
N SER A 55 5.12 4.54 -13.04
CA SER A 55 6.34 3.75 -13.25
C SER A 55 6.03 2.27 -13.52
N VAL A 56 5.08 1.70 -12.79
CA VAL A 56 4.78 0.26 -12.76
C VAL A 56 3.79 -0.17 -13.84
N ILE A 57 2.72 0.60 -14.07
CA ILE A 57 1.64 0.28 -15.00
C ILE A 57 1.96 0.92 -16.36
N LYS A 58 2.00 0.10 -17.41
CA LYS A 58 2.29 0.55 -18.79
C LYS A 58 1.04 0.68 -19.65
N THR A 59 -0.11 0.18 -19.18
CA THR A 59 -1.38 0.35 -19.86
C THR A 59 -1.94 1.75 -19.61
N PRO A 60 -2.65 2.35 -20.59
CA PRO A 60 -3.33 3.63 -20.37
C PRO A 60 -4.40 3.52 -19.28
N PHE A 61 -4.43 4.50 -18.39
CA PHE A 61 -5.45 4.68 -17.36
C PHE A 61 -5.69 6.18 -17.14
N GLU A 62 -6.89 6.54 -16.71
CA GLU A 62 -7.25 7.92 -16.39
C GLU A 62 -7.01 8.16 -14.89
N MET A 63 -6.17 9.15 -14.56
CA MET A 63 -5.89 9.49 -13.17
C MET A 63 -6.75 10.69 -12.73
N ILE A 64 -7.48 10.52 -11.63
CA ILE A 64 -8.30 11.56 -11.02
C ILE A 64 -7.63 11.96 -9.70
N ARG A 65 -6.89 13.07 -9.72
CA ARG A 65 -6.26 13.59 -8.51
C ARG A 65 -7.28 14.35 -7.66
N LYS A 66 -7.39 13.98 -6.39
CA LYS A 66 -8.25 14.66 -5.41
C LYS A 66 -7.53 14.77 -4.07
N SER A 67 -7.76 15.87 -3.35
CA SER A 67 -7.25 15.98 -1.99
C SER A 67 -8.06 15.08 -1.04
N LYS A 68 -7.44 14.64 0.07
CA LYS A 68 -8.16 13.90 1.13
C LYS A 68 -9.30 14.73 1.72
N SER A 69 -9.08 16.05 1.87
CA SER A 69 -10.08 17.01 2.34
C SER A 69 -11.33 17.08 1.47
N PHE A 70 -11.22 16.84 0.15
CA PHE A 70 -12.38 16.77 -0.74
C PHE A 70 -13.40 15.73 -0.29
N PHE A 71 -12.92 14.61 0.28
CA PHE A 71 -13.77 13.52 0.80
C PHE A 71 -14.06 13.63 2.30
N GLY A 72 -13.58 14.68 2.98
CA GLY A 72 -13.66 14.78 4.44
C GLY A 72 -12.78 13.76 5.16
N VAL A 73 -11.76 13.21 4.48
CA VAL A 73 -10.84 12.22 5.04
C VAL A 73 -9.63 12.95 5.62
N LYS A 74 -9.34 12.72 6.90
CA LYS A 74 -8.14 13.29 7.54
C LYS A 74 -6.90 12.43 7.28
N ASN A 75 -7.00 11.12 7.49
CA ASN A 75 -5.91 10.16 7.28
C ASN A 75 -6.40 9.00 6.41
N ILE A 76 -5.46 8.32 5.75
CA ILE A 76 -5.75 7.07 5.06
C ILE A 76 -5.57 5.97 6.09
N ASP A 77 -6.67 5.58 6.72
CA ASP A 77 -6.75 4.54 7.74
C ASP A 77 -8.01 3.67 7.47
N GLU A 78 -8.35 2.77 8.40
CA GLU A 78 -9.52 1.91 8.32
C GLU A 78 -10.84 2.66 8.03
N THR A 79 -10.98 3.91 8.47
CA THR A 79 -12.22 4.69 8.29
C THR A 79 -12.49 5.04 6.83
N ILE A 80 -11.47 4.98 5.96
CA ILE A 80 -11.63 5.29 4.54
C ILE A 80 -12.60 4.33 3.85
N PHE A 81 -12.68 3.09 4.33
CA PHE A 81 -13.58 2.09 3.77
C PHE A 81 -15.05 2.40 4.07
N GLU A 82 -15.33 3.19 5.10
CA GLU A 82 -16.67 3.57 5.55
C GLU A 82 -17.13 4.93 5.03
N ASN A 83 -16.24 5.68 4.38
CA ASN A 83 -16.56 7.02 3.88
C ASN A 83 -17.62 7.00 2.75
N LYS A 84 -18.84 7.44 3.09
CA LYS A 84 -19.98 7.47 2.16
C LYS A 84 -19.72 8.34 0.93
N LYS A 85 -19.16 9.54 1.12
CA LYS A 85 -18.88 10.51 0.04
C LYS A 85 -17.90 9.94 -1.00
N LEU A 86 -16.83 9.29 -0.53
CA LEU A 86 -15.89 8.59 -1.40
C LEU A 86 -16.57 7.41 -2.11
N GLY A 87 -17.34 6.60 -1.38
CA GLY A 87 -18.09 5.48 -1.96
C GLY A 87 -19.02 5.90 -3.11
N ASP A 88 -19.80 6.96 -2.91
CA ASP A 88 -20.72 7.50 -3.91
C ASP A 88 -19.97 8.07 -5.13
N PHE A 89 -18.84 8.76 -4.88
CA PHE A 89 -17.98 9.25 -5.94
C PHE A 89 -17.40 8.11 -6.80
N LEU A 90 -16.88 7.04 -6.18
CA LEU A 90 -16.34 5.87 -6.89
C LEU A 90 -17.41 5.10 -7.65
N LYS A 91 -18.66 5.08 -7.16
CA LYS A 91 -19.82 4.53 -7.89
C LYS A 91 -20.14 5.37 -9.12
N LYS A 92 -20.34 6.68 -8.95
CA LYS A 92 -20.68 7.61 -10.04
C LYS A 92 -19.64 7.60 -11.16
N ASN A 93 -18.36 7.61 -10.81
CA ASN A 93 -17.27 7.68 -11.79
C ASN A 93 -16.78 6.31 -12.27
N LYS A 94 -17.34 5.19 -11.80
CA LYS A 94 -16.84 3.83 -12.06
C LYS A 94 -15.31 3.72 -11.83
N ALA A 95 -14.82 4.39 -10.79
CA ALA A 95 -13.40 4.51 -10.49
C ALA A 95 -12.97 3.60 -9.33
N PHE A 96 -11.67 3.31 -9.28
CA PHE A 96 -11.01 2.68 -8.14
C PHE A 96 -10.28 3.75 -7.35
N VAL A 97 -10.17 3.57 -6.04
CA VAL A 97 -9.32 4.40 -5.19
C VAL A 97 -8.01 3.69 -4.93
N VAL A 98 -6.90 4.41 -5.09
CA VAL A 98 -5.56 3.91 -4.82
C VAL A 98 -5.11 4.42 -3.46
N LEU A 99 -4.74 3.48 -2.59
CA LEU A 99 -4.25 3.75 -1.25
C LEU A 99 -2.76 3.44 -1.19
N PRO A 100 -1.91 4.32 -0.60
CA PRO A 100 -0.51 4.04 -0.27
C PRO A 100 -0.41 3.07 0.92
N TRP A 101 -1.16 1.97 0.86
CA TRP A 101 -1.38 0.99 1.93
C TRP A 101 -0.26 -0.05 1.90
N THR A 102 0.61 -0.03 2.91
CA THR A 102 1.79 -0.90 3.01
C THR A 102 1.47 -2.24 3.68
N LEU A 103 2.45 -3.16 3.71
CA LEU A 103 2.37 -4.42 4.47
C LEU A 103 2.05 -4.17 5.95
N ASP A 104 2.70 -3.19 6.58
CA ASP A 104 2.48 -2.83 7.98
C ASP A 104 1.03 -2.39 8.24
N HIS A 105 0.43 -1.61 7.34
CA HIS A 105 -0.98 -1.23 7.47
C HIS A 105 -1.89 -2.47 7.46
N GLU A 106 -1.57 -3.46 6.64
CA GLU A 106 -2.35 -4.69 6.53
C GLU A 106 -2.34 -5.52 7.81
N ILE A 107 -1.16 -5.64 8.43
CA ILE A 107 -0.99 -6.36 9.69
C ILE A 107 -1.72 -5.64 10.82
N ILE A 108 -1.55 -4.31 10.94
CA ILE A 108 -2.22 -3.51 11.96
C ILE A 108 -3.73 -3.61 11.82
N LEU A 109 -4.24 -3.49 10.59
CA LEU A 109 -5.65 -3.61 10.29
C LEU A 109 -6.20 -4.98 10.71
N PHE A 110 -5.45 -6.05 10.43
CA PHE A 110 -5.78 -7.39 10.83
C PHE A 110 -5.78 -7.56 12.36
N MET A 111 -4.75 -7.07 13.05
CA MET A 111 -4.65 -7.13 14.51
C MET A 111 -5.83 -6.44 15.19
N LYS A 112 -6.24 -5.27 14.68
CA LYS A 112 -7.37 -4.51 15.21
C LYS A 112 -8.73 -5.17 14.98
N ASN A 113 -8.88 -5.87 13.87
CA ASN A 113 -10.20 -6.28 13.38
C ASN A 113 -10.22 -7.74 12.95
N MET A 114 -9.68 -8.65 13.77
CA MET A 114 -9.53 -10.09 13.49
C MET A 114 -10.80 -10.81 12.96
N SER A 115 -11.97 -10.18 12.89
CA SER A 115 -13.24 -10.85 12.56
C SER A 115 -14.22 -10.07 11.65
N LYS A 116 -13.91 -8.87 11.11
CA LYS A 116 -15.00 -8.01 10.55
C LYS A 116 -14.75 -7.27 9.23
N ILE A 117 -13.58 -7.34 8.61
CA ILE A 117 -13.31 -6.50 7.44
C ILE A 117 -13.71 -7.18 6.14
N LYS A 118 -14.87 -6.78 5.61
CA LYS A 118 -15.24 -7.08 4.22
C LYS A 118 -14.44 -6.20 3.27
N GLU A 119 -13.52 -6.80 2.51
CA GLU A 119 -12.78 -6.08 1.49
C GLU A 119 -13.73 -5.57 0.39
N LYS A 120 -13.71 -4.26 0.14
CA LYS A 120 -14.47 -3.66 -0.96
C LYS A 120 -13.64 -3.73 -2.25
N LYS A 121 -14.22 -4.30 -3.32
CA LYS A 121 -13.56 -4.50 -4.64
C LYS A 121 -12.99 -3.23 -5.30
N LYS A 122 -13.39 -2.03 -4.86
CA LYS A 122 -12.98 -0.75 -5.49
C LYS A 122 -11.73 -0.10 -4.89
N TYR A 123 -11.04 -0.78 -3.97
CA TYR A 123 -9.85 -0.25 -3.28
C TYR A 123 -8.60 -1.00 -3.73
N ILE A 124 -7.62 -0.25 -4.23
CA ILE A 124 -6.31 -0.75 -4.63
C ILE A 124 -5.32 -0.42 -3.52
N LYS A 125 -4.90 -1.43 -2.76
CA LYS A 125 -3.86 -1.33 -1.73
C LYS A 125 -2.50 -1.42 -2.41
N LEU A 126 -1.99 -0.29 -2.86
CA LEU A 126 -0.88 -0.20 -3.83
C LEU A 126 0.41 -0.86 -3.34
N LEU A 127 0.72 -0.71 -2.05
CA LEU A 127 2.01 -1.05 -1.47
C LEU A 127 1.92 -2.27 -0.53
N LYS A 128 0.84 -3.06 -0.63
CA LYS A 128 0.49 -4.07 0.38
C LYS A 128 1.51 -5.19 0.57
N ASP A 129 2.41 -5.39 -0.40
CA ASP A 129 3.47 -6.40 -0.37
C ASP A 129 4.86 -5.78 -0.09
N VAL A 130 4.91 -4.54 0.37
CA VAL A 130 6.14 -3.77 0.64
C VAL A 130 6.09 -3.22 2.06
N LEU A 131 7.20 -3.35 2.79
CA LEU A 131 7.31 -2.85 4.15
C LEU A 131 7.31 -1.31 4.17
N GLU A 132 6.83 -0.73 5.26
CA GLU A 132 6.84 0.73 5.41
C GLU A 132 8.26 1.31 5.33
N GLU A 133 9.24 0.67 5.96
CA GLU A 133 10.64 1.10 5.93
C GLU A 133 11.23 1.11 4.51
N GLU A 134 10.85 0.13 3.68
CA GLU A 134 11.24 0.10 2.27
C GLU A 134 10.62 1.26 1.51
N ILE A 135 9.36 1.59 1.79
CA ILE A 135 8.67 2.72 1.14
C ILE A 135 9.26 4.07 1.55
N ILE A 136 9.67 4.23 2.81
CA ILE A 136 10.35 5.45 3.27
C ILE A 136 11.66 5.66 2.49
N GLU A 137 12.48 4.61 2.38
CA GLU A 137 13.75 4.71 1.64
C GLU A 137 13.51 4.87 0.13
N TYR A 138 12.48 4.21 -0.42
CA TYR A 138 12.07 4.37 -1.81
C TYR A 138 11.67 5.82 -2.12
N ALA A 139 10.82 6.42 -1.28
CA ALA A 139 10.37 7.80 -1.43
C ALA A 139 11.55 8.77 -1.35
N LYS A 140 12.45 8.58 -0.37
CA LYS A 140 13.69 9.36 -0.21
C LYS A 140 14.57 9.31 -1.46
N LEU A 141 14.83 8.11 -2.01
CA LEU A 141 15.65 7.94 -3.22
C LEU A 141 15.01 8.54 -4.47
N ARG A 142 13.68 8.68 -4.50
CA ARG A 142 12.93 9.31 -5.59
C ARG A 142 12.65 10.80 -5.37
N GLY A 143 13.04 11.39 -4.24
CA GLY A 143 12.72 12.78 -3.91
C GLY A 143 11.22 13.01 -3.70
N LEU A 144 10.48 12.00 -3.25
CA LEU A 144 9.05 12.04 -3.00
C LEU A 144 8.76 12.13 -1.50
N SER A 145 7.60 12.67 -1.15
CA SER A 145 7.10 12.66 0.22
C SER A 145 6.30 11.38 0.51
N TYR A 146 6.42 10.88 1.74
CA TYR A 146 5.61 9.76 2.24
C TYR A 146 5.12 10.08 3.64
N THR A 147 3.82 9.86 3.89
CA THR A 147 3.23 9.99 5.21
C THR A 147 3.38 8.67 5.96
N LYS A 148 4.18 8.65 7.02
CA LYS A 148 4.34 7.47 7.87
C LYS A 148 3.03 7.10 8.59
N ILE A 149 2.89 5.82 8.89
CA ILE A 149 1.86 5.28 9.77
C ILE A 149 1.99 5.97 11.13
N LYS A 150 0.84 6.36 11.69
CA LYS A 150 0.80 6.95 13.03
C LYS A 150 1.24 5.91 14.06
N LYS A 151 1.94 6.36 15.11
CA LYS A 151 2.26 5.50 16.24
C LYS A 151 0.97 4.99 16.89
N SER A 152 0.95 3.70 17.16
CA SER A 152 -0.09 2.99 17.92
C SER A 152 0.55 1.79 18.60
N ASP A 153 -0.13 1.20 19.58
CA ASP A 153 0.39 0.03 20.32
C ASP A 153 0.68 -1.15 19.38
N GLU A 154 -0.17 -1.37 18.37
CA GLU A 154 0.02 -2.42 17.38
C GLU A 154 1.23 -2.16 16.50
N LYS A 155 1.46 -0.90 16.10
CA LYS A 155 2.63 -0.51 15.31
C LYS A 155 3.92 -0.69 16.12
N GLU A 156 3.93 -0.26 17.38
CA GLU A 156 5.07 -0.45 18.27
C GLU A 156 5.37 -1.93 18.53
N PHE A 157 4.34 -2.73 18.75
CA PHE A 157 4.46 -4.19 18.86
C PHE A 157 5.03 -4.80 17.57
N LEU A 158 4.51 -4.40 16.41
CA LEU A 158 4.94 -4.87 15.11
C LEU A 158 6.40 -4.51 14.80
N ASP A 159 6.85 -3.32 15.20
CA ASP A 159 8.23 -2.88 15.04
C ASP A 159 9.18 -3.63 15.99
N LYS A 160 8.77 -3.89 17.23
CA LYS A 160 9.52 -4.76 18.17
C LYS A 160 9.68 -6.18 17.61
N LEU A 161 8.62 -6.75 17.04
CA LEU A 161 8.66 -8.07 16.39
C LEU A 161 9.59 -8.08 15.18
N GLY A 162 9.44 -7.14 14.25
CA GLY A 162 10.26 -7.05 13.04
C GLY A 162 11.75 -6.83 13.36
N ASN A 163 12.06 -6.16 14.46
CA ASN A 163 13.44 -5.99 14.91
C ASN A 163 14.08 -7.30 15.38
N LYS A 164 13.33 -8.17 16.06
CA LYS A 164 13.84 -9.48 16.49
C LYS A 164 13.85 -10.50 15.34
N HIS A 165 12.82 -10.48 14.51
CA HIS A 165 12.61 -11.46 13.44
C HIS A 165 12.08 -10.76 12.19
N ALA A 166 12.98 -10.49 11.23
CA ALA A 166 12.63 -9.74 10.02
C ALA A 166 11.53 -10.41 9.17
N GLU A 167 11.47 -11.73 9.19
CA GLU A 167 10.52 -12.50 8.39
C GLU A 167 9.11 -12.54 8.98
N THR A 168 8.94 -12.23 10.27
CA THR A 168 7.65 -12.35 10.97
C THR A 168 6.57 -11.50 10.34
N LYS A 169 6.88 -10.28 9.88
CA LYS A 169 5.89 -9.42 9.21
C LYS A 169 5.32 -10.08 7.94
N PHE A 170 6.17 -10.72 7.14
CA PHE A 170 5.74 -11.43 5.93
C PHE A 170 4.95 -12.70 6.25
N SER A 171 5.36 -13.45 7.28
CA SER A 171 4.62 -14.64 7.74
C SER A 171 3.23 -14.27 8.25
N LEU A 172 3.10 -13.18 9.02
CA LEU A 172 1.80 -12.70 9.49
C LEU A 172 0.87 -12.37 8.32
N VAL A 173 1.32 -11.63 7.31
CA VAL A 173 0.47 -11.31 6.14
C VAL A 173 0.06 -12.53 5.35
N LYS A 174 0.92 -13.56 5.24
CA LYS A 174 0.51 -14.83 4.63
C LYS A 174 -0.63 -15.47 5.41
N SER A 175 -0.55 -15.50 6.75
CA SER A 175 -1.62 -16.01 7.60
C SER A 175 -2.91 -15.20 7.44
N VAL A 176 -2.83 -13.86 7.33
CA VAL A 176 -3.99 -13.00 7.03
C VAL A 176 -4.65 -13.40 5.71
N GLY A 177 -3.86 -13.66 4.68
CA GLY A 177 -4.37 -14.09 3.38
C GLY A 177 -5.15 -15.39 3.46
N VAL A 178 -4.59 -16.41 4.12
CA VAL A 178 -5.22 -17.73 4.30
C VAL A 178 -6.54 -17.61 5.07
N LEU A 179 -6.56 -16.84 6.17
CA LEU A 179 -7.77 -16.67 6.97
C LEU A 179 -8.90 -16.00 6.17
N ARG A 180 -8.58 -15.02 5.33
CA ARG A 180 -9.58 -14.35 4.48
C ARG A 180 -10.15 -15.24 3.39
N GLU A 181 -9.36 -16.19 2.88
CA GLU A 181 -9.83 -17.18 1.91
C GLU A 181 -10.81 -18.17 2.55
N ILE A 182 -10.70 -18.43 3.85
CA ILE A 182 -11.64 -19.28 4.60
C ILE A 182 -12.97 -18.55 4.84
N ASP A 183 -12.94 -17.23 5.09
CA ASP A 183 -14.11 -16.42 5.39
C ASP A 183 -14.90 -15.93 4.15
N SER A 184 -14.38 -16.10 2.93
CA SER A 184 -14.95 -15.56 1.67
C SER A 184 -15.81 -16.56 0.92
#